data_AF-A0A5Q2U691-F1
#
_entry.id   AF-A0A5Q2U691-F1
#
_cell.length_a   1.000
_cell.length_b   1.000
_cell.length_c   1.000
_cell.angle_alpha   90.00
_cell.angle_beta   90.00
_cell.angle_gamma   90.00
#
_symmetry.space_group_name_H-M   'P 1'
#
loop_
_entity.id
_entity.type
_entity.pdbx_description
1 polymer ?
#
loop_
_entity_poly.entity_id
_entity_poly.type
_entity_poly.pdbx_seq_one_letter_code
_entity_poly.pdbx_strand_id
1 'polypeptide(L)'
;MGWLFSSRTRSELIHDLIQPEDNARASVRVVAHTLRGNVLWSVVEVTAKAEGVHKHLAPGESVRYIRCDLLQRSGGQWGYKDLDESVHPFYYTCPLRYLEMAKEVSSPEWRERVRAYHAQRRTPAAPAASLTA
;
A
#
# COMPACT_ATOMS: atom_id res chain seq x y z
N MET A 1 14.32 7.51 3.66
CA MET A 1 12.88 7.58 3.98
C MET A 1 12.71 7.55 5.49
N GLY A 2 12.48 8.72 6.10
CA GLY A 2 12.28 8.89 7.55
C GLY A 2 10.80 8.86 7.93
N TRP A 3 10.50 9.09 9.21
CA TRP A 3 9.12 9.28 9.67
C TRP A 3 8.72 10.75 9.56
N LEU A 4 7.51 11.01 9.06
CA LEU A 4 6.91 12.34 9.04
C LEU A 4 5.82 12.40 10.10
N PHE A 5 6.08 13.13 11.19
CA PHE A 5 5.12 13.34 12.29
C PHE A 5 4.39 14.67 12.13
N SER A 6 3.12 14.69 12.51
CA SER A 6 2.30 15.91 12.57
C SER A 6 1.36 15.90 13.77
N SER A 7 0.86 17.07 14.15
CA SER A 7 -0.16 17.21 15.20
C SER A 7 -1.55 16.69 14.81
N ARG A 8 -1.71 16.19 13.57
CA ARG A 8 -2.96 15.64 13.06
C ARG A 8 -3.39 14.41 13.85
N THR A 9 -4.70 14.22 13.91
CA THR A 9 -5.27 12.93 14.30
C THR A 9 -4.94 11.87 13.26
N ARG A 10 -5.07 10.60 13.66
CA ARG A 10 -4.87 9.46 12.76
C ARG A 10 -5.80 9.52 11.54
N SER A 11 -7.04 9.94 11.73
CA SER A 11 -8.04 10.00 10.67
C SER A 11 -7.73 11.12 9.67
N GLU A 12 -7.34 12.30 10.15
CA GLU A 12 -6.88 13.41 9.30
C GLU A 12 -5.63 13.02 8.52
N LEU A 13 -4.68 12.32 9.17
CA LEU A 13 -3.49 11.83 8.50
C LEU A 13 -3.83 10.86 7.36
N ILE A 14 -4.73 9.90 7.62
CA ILE A 14 -5.19 8.96 6.59
C ILE A 14 -5.91 9.71 5.46
N HIS A 15 -6.75 10.68 5.79
CA HIS A 15 -7.47 11.49 4.81
C HIS A 15 -6.50 12.23 3.89
N ASP A 16 -5.48 12.89 4.45
CA ASP A 16 -4.47 13.60 3.67
C ASP A 16 -3.67 12.65 2.77
N LEU A 17 -3.32 11.47 3.27
CA LEU A 17 -2.60 10.46 2.48
C LEU A 17 -3.40 9.94 1.28
N ILE A 18 -4.74 9.94 1.34
CA ILE A 18 -5.59 9.47 0.25
C ILE A 18 -6.13 10.58 -0.65
N GLN A 19 -5.79 11.84 -0.36
CA GLN A 19 -6.20 12.95 -1.21
C GLN A 19 -5.59 12.81 -2.60
N PRO A 20 -6.38 13.06 -3.67
CA PRO A 20 -5.83 13.15 -5.00
C PRO A 20 -4.93 14.39 -5.11
N GLU A 21 -3.86 14.26 -5.87
CA GLU A 21 -2.98 15.37 -6.21
C GLU A 21 -3.00 15.58 -7.72
N ASP A 22 -3.20 16.81 -8.15
CA ASP A 22 -3.18 17.17 -9.56
C ASP A 22 -2.24 18.35 -9.76
N ASN A 23 -1.24 18.17 -10.61
CA ASN A 23 -0.31 19.22 -11.00
C ASN A 23 -0.07 19.22 -12.52
N ALA A 24 0.68 20.21 -12.99
CA ALA A 24 0.96 20.40 -14.42
C ALA A 24 1.67 19.20 -15.08
N ARG A 25 2.36 18.36 -14.30
CA ARG A 25 3.12 17.21 -14.82
C ARG A 25 2.36 15.89 -14.69
N ALA A 26 1.59 15.69 -13.62
CA ALA A 26 0.90 14.43 -13.37
C ALA A 26 -0.38 14.61 -12.54
N SER A 27 -1.30 13.66 -12.68
CA SER A 27 -2.42 13.45 -11.78
C SER A 27 -2.20 12.16 -11.00
N VAL A 28 -2.28 12.22 -9.68
CA VAL A 28 -2.13 11.10 -8.76
C VAL A 28 -3.44 10.89 -8.02
N ARG A 29 -3.99 9.68 -8.08
CA ARG A 29 -5.26 9.34 -7.42
C ARG A 29 -5.18 8.00 -6.69
N VAL A 30 -5.83 7.91 -5.54
CA VAL A 30 -6.02 6.64 -4.85
C VAL A 30 -7.27 5.95 -5.37
N VAL A 31 -7.10 4.84 -6.07
CA VAL A 31 -8.19 4.07 -6.69
C VAL A 31 -8.86 3.14 -5.69
N ALA A 32 -8.09 2.61 -4.74
CA ALA A 32 -8.59 1.81 -3.64
C ALA A 32 -7.65 1.94 -2.45
N HIS A 33 -8.20 1.93 -1.23
CA HIS A 33 -7.41 1.90 -0.02
C HIS A 33 -8.05 1.01 1.04
N THR A 34 -7.24 0.47 1.94
CA THR A 34 -7.71 -0.22 3.13
C THR A 34 -6.73 -0.05 4.27
N LEU A 35 -7.25 -0.03 5.48
CA LEU A 35 -6.45 -0.10 6.68
C LEU A 35 -6.34 -1.56 7.16
N ARG A 36 -5.13 -1.98 7.55
CA ARG A 36 -4.84 -3.26 8.20
C ARG A 36 -3.94 -3.01 9.41
N GLY A 37 -4.55 -2.94 10.59
CA GLY A 37 -3.85 -2.49 11.80
C GLY A 37 -3.38 -1.05 11.61
N ASN A 38 -2.06 -0.85 11.63
CA ASN A 38 -1.40 0.44 11.43
C ASN A 38 -0.76 0.59 10.05
N VAL A 39 -1.13 -0.26 9.08
CA VAL A 39 -0.68 -0.14 7.69
C VAL A 39 -1.84 0.32 6.84
N LEU A 40 -1.67 1.45 6.16
CA LEU A 40 -2.56 1.92 5.12
C LEU A 40 -2.04 1.40 3.77
N TRP A 41 -2.81 0.50 3.17
CA TRP A 41 -2.55 -0.03 1.83
C TRP A 41 -3.37 0.76 0.82
N SER A 42 -2.73 1.27 -0.22
CA SER A 42 -3.37 2.05 -1.27
C SER A 42 -2.93 1.58 -2.65
N VAL A 43 -3.88 1.51 -3.60
CA VAL A 43 -3.59 1.41 -5.03
C VAL A 43 -3.59 2.84 -5.56
N VAL A 44 -2.41 3.31 -5.95
CA VAL A 44 -2.21 4.66 -6.48
C VAL A 44 -2.14 4.54 -7.99
N GLU A 45 -2.91 5.38 -8.67
CA GLU A 45 -2.80 5.57 -10.11
C GLU A 45 -2.15 6.92 -10.41
N VAL A 46 -1.10 6.89 -11.21
CA VAL A 46 -0.41 8.08 -11.70
C VAL A 46 -0.67 8.19 -13.19
N THR A 47 -1.27 9.30 -13.61
CA THR A 47 -1.46 9.66 -15.01
C THR A 47 -0.46 10.73 -15.39
N ALA A 48 0.39 10.46 -16.38
CA ALA A 48 1.33 11.46 -16.89
C ALA A 48 0.58 12.52 -17.71
N LYS A 49 0.89 13.79 -17.45
CA LYS A 49 0.48 14.94 -18.27
C LYS A 49 1.65 15.53 -19.05
N ALA A 50 2.87 15.22 -18.63
CA ALA A 50 4.11 15.61 -19.26
C ALA A 50 5.07 14.41 -19.34
N GLU A 51 6.06 14.52 -20.22
CA GLU A 51 7.14 13.53 -20.35
C GLU A 51 7.97 13.44 -19.06
N GLY A 52 8.53 12.25 -18.80
CA GLY A 52 9.47 12.03 -17.69
C GLY A 52 8.82 11.90 -16.30
N VAL A 53 7.50 11.77 -16.20
CA VAL A 53 6.79 11.49 -14.94
C VAL A 53 7.13 10.11 -14.40
N HIS A 54 7.25 9.12 -15.29
CA HIS A 54 7.69 7.77 -14.96
C HIS A 54 8.47 7.20 -16.15
N LYS A 55 9.44 6.31 -15.88
CA LYS A 55 10.44 5.84 -16.87
C LYS A 55 9.84 5.27 -18.16
N HIS A 56 8.60 4.79 -18.09
CA HIS A 56 7.88 4.13 -19.19
C HIS A 56 6.45 4.66 -19.37
N LEU A 57 6.21 5.94 -19.04
CA LEU A 57 4.87 6.52 -19.10
C LEU A 57 4.86 7.77 -19.99
N ALA A 58 4.19 7.67 -21.13
CA ALA A 58 4.00 8.81 -22.03
C ALA A 58 2.84 9.71 -21.54
N PRO A 59 2.79 11.00 -21.95
CA PRO A 59 1.67 11.88 -21.64
C PRO A 59 0.33 11.27 -22.07
N GLY A 60 -0.65 11.28 -21.16
CA GLY A 60 -1.97 10.67 -21.33
C GLY A 60 -2.06 9.22 -20.84
N GLU A 61 -0.92 8.55 -20.61
CA GLU A 61 -0.91 7.19 -20.06
C GLU A 61 -0.98 7.19 -18.53
N SER A 62 -1.49 6.09 -17.99
CA SER A 62 -1.62 5.89 -16.55
C SER A 62 -0.97 4.59 -16.10
N VAL A 63 -0.31 4.62 -14.94
CA VAL A 63 0.24 3.44 -14.28
C VAL A 63 -0.29 3.29 -12.87
N ARG A 64 -0.36 2.06 -12.39
CA ARG A 64 -0.85 1.73 -11.05
C ARG A 64 0.19 0.96 -10.26
N TYR A 65 0.46 1.43 -9.05
CA TYR A 65 1.33 0.74 -8.09
C TYR A 65 0.68 0.65 -6.71
N ILE A 66 1.26 -0.20 -5.86
CA ILE A 66 0.79 -0.39 -4.48
C ILE A 66 1.68 0.42 -3.56
N ARG A 67 1.06 1.28 -2.75
CA ARG A 67 1.71 2.06 -1.70
C ARG A 67 1.40 1.46 -0.32
N CYS A 68 2.41 1.46 0.55
CA CYS A 68 2.36 0.99 1.92
C CYS A 68 2.75 2.14 2.86
N ASP A 69 1.75 2.79 3.46
CA ASP A 69 1.99 3.86 4.42
C ASP A 69 1.90 3.28 5.85
N LEU A 70 3.05 3.19 6.54
CA LEU A 70 3.10 2.76 7.94
C LEU A 70 2.67 3.94 8.82
N LEU A 71 1.73 3.72 9.72
CA LEU A 71 1.24 4.73 10.65
C LEU A 71 1.76 4.43 12.05
N GLN A 72 2.30 5.44 12.73
CA GLN A 72 2.77 5.29 14.10
C GLN A 72 2.40 6.50 14.94
N ARG A 73 2.09 6.26 16.21
CA ARG A 73 1.92 7.31 17.21
C ARG A 73 3.19 7.42 18.06
N SER A 74 3.72 8.62 18.22
CA SER A 74 4.86 8.92 19.07
C SER A 74 4.70 10.31 19.70
N GLY A 75 4.99 10.46 21.00
CA GLY A 75 4.91 11.77 21.67
C GLY A 75 3.54 12.46 21.60
N GLY A 76 2.44 11.69 21.47
CA GLY A 76 1.09 12.24 21.28
C GLY A 76 0.75 12.67 19.84
N GLN A 77 1.71 12.59 18.92
CA GLN A 77 1.55 12.92 17.51
C GLN A 77 1.40 11.66 16.66
N TRP A 78 0.72 11.79 15.52
CA TRP A 78 0.69 10.74 14.51
C TRP A 78 1.67 11.06 13.39
N GLY A 79 2.38 10.02 12.96
CA GLY A 79 3.25 10.10 11.81
C GLY A 79 3.07 8.93 10.87
N TYR A 80 3.59 9.11 9.66
CA TYR A 80 3.64 8.06 8.67
C TYR A 80 5.06 7.89 8.12
N LYS A 81 5.30 6.69 7.60
CA LYS A 81 6.46 6.38 6.77
C LYS A 81 5.94 5.74 5.49
N ASP A 82 6.20 6.41 4.39
CA ASP A 82 5.91 5.93 3.05
C ASP A 82 6.93 4.85 2.66
N LEU A 83 6.38 3.70 2.28
CA LEU A 83 7.11 2.60 1.67
C LEU A 83 6.40 2.24 0.37
N ASP A 84 7.15 2.03 -0.68
CA ASP A 84 6.64 1.48 -1.93
C ASP A 84 7.10 0.02 -2.10
N GLU A 85 6.63 -0.64 -3.15
CA GLU A 85 6.96 -2.04 -3.41
C GLU A 85 8.47 -2.27 -3.62
N SER A 86 9.23 -1.29 -4.11
CA SER A 86 10.66 -1.43 -4.41
C SER A 86 11.52 -1.68 -3.17
N VAL A 87 11.07 -1.27 -1.99
CA VAL A 87 11.82 -1.43 -0.73
C VAL A 87 11.43 -2.70 0.04
N HIS A 88 10.61 -3.57 -0.56
CA HIS A 88 10.13 -4.83 0.03
C HIS A 88 9.67 -4.64 1.49
N PRO A 89 8.50 -4.03 1.74
CA PRO A 89 8.15 -3.52 3.07
C PRO A 89 8.02 -4.60 4.17
N PHE A 90 8.22 -5.88 3.88
CA PHE A 90 8.07 -7.03 4.81
C PHE A 90 6.67 -7.16 5.45
N TYR A 91 5.70 -6.36 5.01
CA TYR A 91 4.29 -6.51 5.38
C TYR A 91 3.54 -7.25 4.29
N TYR A 92 2.82 -8.32 4.66
CA TYR A 92 2.12 -9.21 3.73
C TYR A 92 0.59 -9.14 3.84
N THR A 93 0.06 -8.19 4.63
CA THR A 93 -1.38 -8.02 4.86
C THR A 93 -2.12 -7.33 3.71
N CYS A 94 -1.40 -6.92 2.65
CA CYS A 94 -1.97 -6.28 1.47
C CYS A 94 -3.07 -7.14 0.84
N PRO A 95 -4.25 -6.59 0.50
CA PRO A 95 -5.32 -7.36 -0.16
C PRO A 95 -4.89 -7.94 -1.52
N LEU A 96 -5.25 -9.20 -1.78
CA LEU A 96 -4.98 -9.87 -3.06
C LEU A 96 -5.49 -9.11 -4.28
N ARG A 97 -6.70 -8.51 -4.18
CA ARG A 97 -7.29 -7.69 -5.25
C ARG A 97 -6.39 -6.51 -5.67
N TYR A 98 -5.54 -5.99 -4.78
CA TYR A 98 -4.64 -4.88 -5.15
C TYR A 98 -3.52 -5.35 -6.06
N LEU A 99 -3.09 -6.61 -5.94
CA LEU A 99 -2.11 -7.22 -6.84
C LEU A 99 -2.62 -7.32 -8.28
N GLU A 100 -3.94 -7.46 -8.47
CA GLU A 100 -4.57 -7.50 -9.79
C GLU A 100 -4.77 -6.09 -10.37
N MET A 101 -5.02 -5.11 -9.51
CA MET A 101 -5.21 -3.70 -9.91
C MET A 101 -3.89 -3.02 -10.32
N ALA A 102 -2.78 -3.34 -9.62
CA ALA A 102 -1.45 -2.84 -9.92
C ALA A 102 -0.69 -3.85 -10.78
N LYS A 103 -0.79 -3.70 -12.10
CA LYS A 103 -0.16 -4.60 -13.08
C LYS A 103 1.35 -4.43 -13.18
N GLU A 104 1.88 -3.26 -12.80
CA GLU A 104 3.33 -3.03 -12.83
C GLU A 104 4.00 -3.82 -11.69
N VAL A 105 4.86 -4.76 -12.07
CA VAL A 105 5.47 -5.68 -11.11
C VAL A 105 6.84 -5.19 -10.65
N SER A 106 6.87 -4.39 -9.58
CA SER A 106 8.13 -3.90 -9.01
C SER A 106 8.83 -4.92 -8.10
N SER A 107 8.10 -5.82 -7.41
CA SER A 107 8.68 -6.87 -6.56
C SER A 107 7.89 -8.19 -6.65
N PRO A 108 8.25 -9.09 -7.58
CA PRO A 108 7.58 -10.38 -7.76
C PRO A 108 7.58 -11.23 -6.48
N GLU A 109 8.72 -11.26 -5.78
CA GLU A 109 8.90 -12.02 -4.53
C GLU A 109 7.96 -11.54 -3.42
N TRP A 110 7.80 -10.21 -3.27
CA TRP A 110 6.87 -9.66 -2.29
C TRP A 110 5.43 -10.07 -2.59
N ARG A 111 5.00 -9.97 -3.86
CA ARG A 111 3.66 -10.41 -4.27
C ARG A 111 3.42 -11.89 -3.98
N GLU A 112 4.42 -12.74 -4.18
CA GLU A 112 4.33 -14.16 -3.90
C GLU A 112 4.17 -14.42 -2.39
N ARG A 113 4.92 -13.71 -1.55
CA ARG A 113 4.74 -13.77 -0.08
C ARG A 113 3.38 -13.26 0.39
N VAL A 114 2.84 -12.22 -0.23
CA VAL A 114 1.46 -11.76 0.03
C VAL A 114 0.46 -12.88 -0.30
N ARG A 115 0.61 -13.55 -1.45
CA ARG A 115 -0.25 -14.69 -1.81
C ARG A 115 -0.13 -15.83 -0.80
N ALA A 116 1.09 -16.20 -0.41
CA ALA A 116 1.33 -17.23 0.59
C ALA A 116 0.70 -16.88 1.95
N TYR A 117 0.84 -15.64 2.40
CA TYR A 117 0.24 -15.15 3.65
C TYR A 117 -1.29 -15.30 3.66
N HIS A 118 -1.97 -14.94 2.56
CA HIS A 118 -3.42 -15.10 2.46
C HIS A 118 -3.84 -16.56 2.28
N ALA A 119 -3.05 -17.39 1.60
CA ALA A 119 -3.32 -18.82 1.47
C ALA A 119 -3.28 -19.51 2.84
N GLN A 120 -2.24 -19.25 3.65
CA GLN A 120 -2.10 -19.81 5.00
C GLN A 120 -3.28 -19.45 5.91
N ARG A 121 -3.82 -18.23 5.79
CA ARG A 121 -4.96 -17.78 6.60
C ARG A 121 -6.32 -18.28 6.10
N ARG A 122 -6.41 -18.76 4.86
CA ARG A 122 -7.61 -19.38 4.29
C ARG A 122 -7.70 -20.86 4.62
N THR A 123 -6.57 -21.51 4.93
CA THR A 123 -6.57 -22.87 5.46
C THR A 123 -7.23 -22.85 6.84
N PRO A 124 -8.42 -23.45 7.02
CA PRO A 124 -8.95 -23.64 8.36
C PRO A 124 -7.93 -24.47 9.13
N ALA A 125 -7.54 -24.03 10.32
CA ALA A 125 -6.80 -24.88 11.23
C ALA A 125 -7.61 -26.18 11.38
N ALA A 126 -7.03 -27.32 10.99
CA ALA A 126 -7.65 -28.61 11.28
C ALA A 126 -7.91 -28.64 12.79
N PRO A 127 -9.14 -28.96 13.24
CA PRO A 127 -9.42 -29.01 14.67
C PRO A 127 -8.43 -29.99 15.29
N ALA A 128 -7.65 -29.51 16.25
CA ALA A 128 -6.74 -30.34 17.02
C ALA A 128 -7.58 -31.45 17.66
N ALA A 129 -7.44 -32.67 17.15
CA ALA A 129 -8.07 -33.84 17.73
C ALA A 129 -7.58 -33.94 19.17
N SER A 130 -8.48 -33.65 20.12
CA SER A 130 -8.25 -33.85 21.54
C SER A 130 -8.08 -35.35 21.76
N LEU A 131 -6.82 -35.81 21.80
CA LEU A 131 -6.48 -37.13 22.32
C LEU A 131 -6.88 -37.17 23.79
N THR A 132 -7.95 -37.90 24.06
CA THR A 132 -8.43 -38.16 25.42
C THR A 132 -8.12 -39.62 25.72
N ALA A 133 -7.42 -39.82 26.85
CA ALA A 133 -7.12 -41.06 27.57
C ALA A 133 -6.12 -42.04 26.92
#